data_AF-A0A359MTN2-F1
#
_entry.id   AF-A0A359MTN2-F1
#
_cell.length_a   1.000
_cell.length_b   1.000
_cell.length_c   1.000
_cell.angle_alpha   90.00
_cell.angle_beta   90.00
_cell.angle_gamma   90.00
#
_symmetry.space_group_name_H-M   'P 1'
#
loop_
_entity.id
_entity.type
_entity.pdbx_description
1 polymer ?
#
loop_
_entity_poly.entity_id
_entity_poly.type
_entity_poly.pdbx_seq_one_letter_code
_entity_poly.pdbx_strand_id
1 'polypeptide(L)'
;PAAKPVVNRSVRVDIDKLDVLMNLVSELIIAKNGLISASSESELMLDSTYHEQIEYLERITTNLHESVMKTRMVPIESVLNRFPRMIRDLNKKLNKNMELYMTGEDTELDRTVIDEIGDPLMHLLRNAADHGLESNEERERLGKNPVGSIFLDAYQEGNNVVIEVRDDGGGINVEKVKSKAVQMGSITQEQAGRMTDKDVIDLLFQPSFSTSDKVSEISGRGVGLDVVKTKVEALGGEIEAKTKLGEGTDFIIRLPLTLAIIQSLMVVVGTEKYALPLGSIQTVEDIPLSDIKQVQGKKVINLRGNIIPIIYLNQILDCEKQEETSEENPEELLVTIVKKGERFAGLVVDRLLGQQEIVIKSIGKYIKCPKLISGATILGNGEVALILDINSLV
;
A
#
# COMPACT_ATOMS: atom_id res chain seq x y z
N PRO A 1 25.00 15.71 -45.25
CA PRO A 1 25.02 14.27 -44.89
C PRO A 1 23.82 13.90 -44.03
N ALA A 2 22.89 13.11 -44.57
CA ALA A 2 21.72 12.62 -43.83
C ALA A 2 22.18 11.64 -42.72
N ALA A 3 21.72 11.86 -41.49
CA ALA A 3 21.99 10.99 -40.37
C ALA A 3 21.43 9.58 -40.65
N LYS A 4 22.28 8.55 -40.52
CA LYS A 4 21.84 7.16 -40.63
C LYS A 4 20.79 6.87 -39.54
N PRO A 5 19.73 6.11 -39.85
CA PRO A 5 18.74 5.73 -38.85
C PRO A 5 19.43 4.92 -37.75
N VAL A 6 19.21 5.32 -36.50
CA VAL A 6 19.66 4.57 -35.31
C VAL A 6 18.92 3.25 -35.33
N VAL A 7 19.60 2.18 -35.72
CA VAL A 7 19.06 0.82 -35.62
C VAL A 7 18.99 0.50 -34.14
N ASN A 8 17.79 0.49 -33.56
CA ASN A 8 17.57 0.03 -32.20
C ASN A 8 18.08 -1.41 -32.09
N ARG A 9 19.21 -1.58 -31.40
CA ARG A 9 19.77 -2.90 -31.07
C ARG A 9 19.04 -3.41 -29.84
N SER A 10 18.09 -4.32 -30.04
CA SER A 10 17.41 -5.02 -28.95
C SER A 10 18.09 -6.35 -28.67
N VAL A 11 18.12 -6.74 -27.40
CA VAL A 11 18.58 -8.05 -26.94
C VAL A 11 17.42 -8.70 -26.20
N ARG A 12 17.02 -9.90 -26.63
CA ARG A 12 16.00 -10.67 -25.92
C ARG A 12 16.65 -11.40 -24.76
N VAL A 13 16.22 -11.08 -23.54
CA VAL A 13 16.70 -11.68 -22.29
C VAL A 13 15.56 -12.47 -21.66
N ASP A 14 15.88 -13.62 -21.08
CA ASP A 14 14.90 -14.41 -20.33
C ASP A 14 14.58 -13.72 -19.00
N ILE A 15 13.32 -13.75 -18.58
CA ILE A 15 12.86 -13.05 -17.38
C ILE A 15 13.54 -13.59 -16.13
N ASP A 16 13.78 -14.90 -16.07
CA ASP A 16 14.46 -15.56 -14.95
C ASP A 16 15.87 -14.99 -14.73
N LYS A 17 16.54 -14.51 -15.79
CA LYS A 17 17.87 -13.88 -15.66
C LYS A 17 17.79 -12.49 -15.05
N LEU A 18 16.74 -11.73 -15.37
CA LEU A 18 16.51 -10.42 -14.77
C LEU A 18 16.14 -10.58 -13.29
N ASP A 19 15.36 -11.60 -12.94
CA ASP A 19 15.04 -11.92 -11.55
C ASP A 19 16.29 -12.31 -10.75
N VAL A 20 17.21 -13.08 -11.34
CA VAL A 20 18.53 -13.37 -10.71
C VAL A 20 19.33 -12.08 -10.50
N LEU A 21 19.41 -11.20 -11.50
CA LEU A 21 20.09 -9.91 -11.35
C LEU A 21 19.46 -9.05 -10.24
N MET A 22 18.13 -9.01 -10.17
CA MET A 22 17.41 -8.31 -9.11
C MET A 22 17.70 -8.88 -7.73
N ASN A 23 17.78 -10.21 -7.60
CA ASN A 23 18.16 -10.86 -6.35
C ASN A 23 19.59 -10.49 -5.95
N LEU A 24 20.54 -10.50 -6.88
CA LEU A 24 21.93 -10.10 -6.62
C LEU A 24 22.04 -8.63 -6.20
N VAL A 25 21.29 -7.74 -6.83
CA VAL A 25 21.25 -6.33 -6.40
C VAL A 25 20.60 -6.20 -5.01
N SER A 26 19.55 -6.96 -4.73
CA SER A 26 18.92 -6.98 -3.40
C SER A 26 19.89 -7.50 -2.33
N GLU A 27 20.66 -8.55 -2.63
CA GLU A 27 21.72 -9.06 -1.76
C GLU A 27 22.85 -8.05 -1.60
N LEU A 28 23.20 -7.29 -2.64
CA LEU A 28 24.17 -6.20 -2.55
C LEU A 28 23.67 -5.08 -1.63
N ILE A 29 22.38 -4.73 -1.70
CA ILE A 29 21.77 -3.76 -0.77
C ILE A 29 21.82 -4.29 0.67
N ILE A 30 21.54 -5.58 0.87
CA ILE A 30 21.64 -6.22 2.20
C ILE A 30 23.09 -6.17 2.70
N ALA A 31 24.06 -6.55 1.87
CA ALA A 31 25.48 -6.50 2.20
C ALA A 31 25.94 -5.06 2.50
N LYS A 32 25.48 -4.07 1.73
CA LYS A 32 25.70 -2.63 2.00
C LYS A 32 25.19 -2.27 3.38
N ASN A 33 23.94 -2.60 3.69
CA ASN A 33 23.32 -2.29 4.98
C ASN A 33 24.06 -2.99 6.13
N GLY A 34 24.60 -4.19 5.91
CA GLY A 34 25.47 -4.90 6.85
C GLY A 34 26.77 -4.15 7.13
N LEU A 35 27.44 -3.63 6.08
CA LEU A 35 28.64 -2.80 6.24
C LEU A 35 28.37 -1.51 7.02
N ILE A 36 27.27 -0.83 6.71
CA ILE A 36 26.84 0.37 7.45
C ILE A 36 26.61 0.03 8.92
N SER A 37 25.88 -1.06 9.20
CA SER A 37 25.59 -1.49 10.58
C SER A 37 26.87 -1.83 11.35
N ALA A 38 27.78 -2.63 10.77
CA ALA A 38 29.05 -2.99 11.40
C ALA A 38 29.96 -1.76 11.64
N SER A 39 29.88 -0.75 10.77
CA SER A 39 30.62 0.50 10.95
C SER A 39 30.10 1.36 12.10
N SER A 40 28.80 1.26 12.40
CA SER A 40 28.17 2.02 13.49
C SER A 40 28.47 1.45 14.88
N GLU A 41 28.76 0.15 14.98
CA GLU A 41 29.08 -0.54 16.25
C GLU A 41 30.57 -0.45 16.62
N SER A 42 31.46 -0.14 15.67
CA SER A 42 32.90 -0.09 15.89
C SER A 42 33.38 1.36 16.04
N GLU A 43 34.33 1.63 16.95
CA GLU A 43 35.02 2.93 17.14
C GLU A 43 35.78 3.47 15.90
N LEU A 44 35.59 2.84 14.73
CA LEU A 44 36.08 3.25 13.41
C LEU A 44 35.41 4.54 12.88
N MET A 45 34.53 5.17 13.67
CA MET A 45 33.87 6.47 13.46
C MET A 45 34.79 7.67 13.13
N LEU A 46 36.11 7.49 13.10
CA LEU A 46 37.10 8.58 12.96
C LEU A 46 37.74 8.70 11.57
N ASP A 47 37.47 7.79 10.63
CA ASP A 47 38.03 7.90 9.28
C ASP A 47 37.01 8.49 8.30
N SER A 48 37.12 9.80 8.03
CA SER A 48 36.28 10.50 7.05
C SER A 48 36.32 9.84 5.67
N THR A 49 37.45 9.22 5.31
CA THR A 49 37.59 8.50 4.05
C THR A 49 36.72 7.25 4.01
N TYR A 50 36.49 6.57 5.14
CA TYR A 50 35.61 5.40 5.20
C TYR A 50 34.14 5.78 4.98
N HIS A 51 33.69 6.91 5.55
CA HIS A 51 32.33 7.41 5.34
C HIS A 51 32.08 7.80 3.87
N GLU A 52 33.05 8.47 3.23
CA GLU A 52 32.99 8.80 1.80
C GLU A 52 32.88 7.54 0.91
N GLN A 53 33.58 6.46 1.25
CA GLN A 53 33.48 5.20 0.50
C GLN A 53 32.12 4.50 0.70
N ILE A 54 31.54 4.57 1.89
CA ILE A 54 30.19 4.04 2.14
C ILE A 54 29.15 4.82 1.34
N GLU A 55 29.21 6.15 1.37
CA GLU A 55 28.29 7.01 0.60
C GLU A 55 28.43 6.76 -0.92
N TYR A 56 29.67 6.56 -1.39
CA TYR A 56 29.92 6.19 -2.78
C TYR A 56 29.33 4.82 -3.14
N LEU A 57 29.50 3.82 -2.28
CA LEU A 57 28.93 2.49 -2.44
C LEU A 57 27.39 2.54 -2.46
N GLU A 58 26.79 3.35 -1.59
CA GLU A 58 25.35 3.60 -1.57
C GLU A 58 24.86 4.15 -2.90
N ARG A 59 25.50 5.21 -3.40
CA ARG A 59 25.14 5.80 -4.68
C ARG A 59 25.27 4.82 -5.85
N ILE A 60 26.35 4.04 -5.91
CA ILE A 60 26.51 3.02 -6.97
C ILE A 60 25.41 1.96 -6.86
N THR A 61 25.14 1.48 -5.66
CA THR A 61 24.16 0.42 -5.44
C THR A 61 22.75 0.88 -5.82
N THR A 62 22.37 2.11 -5.47
CA THR A 62 21.10 2.72 -5.88
C THR A 62 21.02 2.87 -7.40
N ASN A 63 22.07 3.39 -8.05
CA ASN A 63 22.10 3.54 -9.52
C ASN A 63 22.04 2.18 -10.24
N LEU A 64 22.69 1.16 -9.70
CA LEU A 64 22.63 -0.20 -10.23
C LEU A 64 21.22 -0.76 -10.11
N HIS A 65 20.59 -0.59 -8.95
CA HIS A 65 19.21 -0.99 -8.70
C HIS A 65 18.24 -0.32 -9.67
N GLU A 66 18.31 1.00 -9.85
CA GLU A 66 17.47 1.72 -10.82
C GLU A 66 17.70 1.23 -12.25
N SER A 67 18.95 0.94 -12.62
CA SER A 67 19.28 0.47 -13.97
C SER A 67 18.71 -0.92 -14.23
N VAL A 68 18.83 -1.86 -13.28
CA VAL A 68 18.25 -3.20 -13.43
C VAL A 68 16.72 -3.13 -13.45
N MET A 69 16.11 -2.28 -12.61
CA MET A 69 14.65 -2.04 -12.64
C MET A 69 14.18 -1.59 -14.02
N LYS A 70 14.82 -0.58 -14.61
CA LYS A 70 14.47 -0.09 -15.96
C LYS A 70 14.55 -1.19 -17.01
N THR A 71 15.46 -2.16 -16.89
CA THR A 71 15.53 -3.29 -17.82
C THR A 71 14.39 -4.30 -17.67
N ARG A 72 13.70 -4.31 -16.52
CA ARG A 72 12.54 -5.16 -16.22
C ARG A 72 11.20 -4.52 -16.60
N MET A 73 11.20 -3.19 -16.79
CA MET A 73 9.97 -2.46 -17.10
C MET A 73 9.43 -2.84 -18.47
N VAL A 74 8.11 -2.93 -18.56
CA VAL A 74 7.37 -3.22 -19.77
C VAL A 74 6.22 -2.21 -19.89
N PRO A 75 5.84 -1.77 -21.10
CA PRO A 75 4.66 -0.93 -21.27
C PRO A 75 3.38 -1.60 -20.76
N ILE A 76 2.53 -0.81 -20.10
CA ILE A 76 1.23 -1.26 -19.60
C ILE A 76 0.26 -1.66 -20.73
N GLU A 77 0.53 -1.22 -21.98
CA GLU A 77 -0.22 -1.53 -23.21
C GLU A 77 -0.71 -2.98 -23.29
N SER A 78 0.12 -3.94 -22.89
CA SER A 78 -0.20 -5.38 -22.93
C SER A 78 -1.46 -5.75 -22.11
N VAL A 79 -1.72 -5.03 -21.03
CA VAL A 79 -2.94 -5.19 -20.20
C VAL A 79 -4.07 -4.32 -20.72
N LEU A 80 -3.78 -3.11 -21.21
CA LEU A 80 -4.80 -2.16 -21.67
C LEU A 80 -5.52 -2.64 -22.95
N ASN A 81 -4.81 -3.34 -23.82
CA ASN A 81 -5.30 -3.83 -25.13
C ASN A 81 -6.55 -4.73 -25.09
N ARG A 82 -6.92 -5.28 -23.91
CA ARG A 82 -8.14 -6.09 -23.76
C ARG A 82 -9.37 -5.29 -23.31
N PHE A 83 -9.19 -4.11 -22.73
CA PHE A 83 -10.30 -3.33 -22.18
C PHE A 83 -11.27 -2.75 -23.22
N PRO A 84 -10.83 -2.30 -24.42
CA PRO A 84 -11.76 -1.84 -25.46
C PRO A 84 -12.79 -2.90 -25.86
N ARG A 85 -12.36 -4.18 -25.94
CA ARG A 85 -13.27 -5.30 -26.23
C ARG A 85 -14.25 -5.52 -25.08
N MET A 86 -13.77 -5.52 -23.84
CA MET A 86 -14.61 -5.66 -22.66
C MET A 86 -15.69 -4.57 -22.56
N ILE A 87 -15.34 -3.30 -22.79
CA ILE A 87 -16.31 -2.19 -22.73
C ILE A 87 -17.38 -2.33 -23.83
N ARG A 88 -17.00 -2.76 -25.04
CA ARG A 88 -17.98 -3.06 -26.11
C ARG A 88 -18.95 -4.17 -25.73
N ASP A 89 -18.49 -5.20 -25.04
CA ASP A 89 -19.34 -6.30 -24.57
C ASP A 89 -20.27 -5.84 -23.44
N LEU A 90 -19.78 -4.99 -22.53
CA LEU A 90 -20.59 -4.38 -21.46
C LEU A 90 -21.65 -3.43 -22.00
N ASN A 91 -21.33 -2.62 -23.02
CA ASN A 91 -22.29 -1.74 -23.70
C ASN A 91 -23.51 -2.56 -24.19
N LYS A 92 -23.27 -3.68 -24.89
CA LYS A 92 -24.35 -4.58 -25.35
C LYS A 92 -25.13 -5.23 -24.21
N LYS A 93 -24.44 -5.66 -23.15
CA LYS A 93 -25.06 -6.40 -22.04
C LYS A 93 -25.91 -5.50 -21.14
N LEU A 94 -25.45 -4.29 -20.88
CA LEU A 94 -26.12 -3.32 -20.00
C LEU A 94 -27.09 -2.40 -20.76
N ASN A 95 -27.06 -2.44 -22.10
CA ASN A 95 -27.83 -1.56 -22.97
C ASN A 95 -27.59 -0.07 -22.65
N LYS A 96 -26.32 0.29 -22.45
CA LYS A 96 -25.86 1.66 -22.15
C LYS A 96 -24.80 2.06 -23.16
N ASN A 97 -24.99 3.18 -23.85
CA ASN A 97 -24.01 3.69 -24.79
C ASN A 97 -22.81 4.28 -24.04
N MET A 98 -21.62 3.73 -24.28
CA MET A 98 -20.40 4.17 -23.62
C MET A 98 -19.17 4.04 -24.51
N GLU A 99 -18.21 4.92 -24.30
CA GLU A 99 -16.90 4.92 -24.95
C GLU A 99 -15.77 4.90 -23.91
N LEU A 100 -14.66 4.24 -24.27
CA LEU A 100 -13.44 4.16 -23.48
C LEU A 100 -12.34 4.96 -24.16
N TYR A 101 -11.76 5.90 -23.41
CA TYR A 101 -10.60 6.69 -23.80
C TYR A 101 -9.41 6.23 -22.97
N MET A 102 -8.27 5.98 -23.61
CA MET A 102 -7.05 5.53 -22.92
C MET A 102 -5.89 6.46 -23.28
N THR A 103 -5.07 6.81 -22.29
CA THR A 103 -3.83 7.57 -22.52
C THR A 103 -2.67 6.97 -21.73
N GLY A 104 -1.44 7.15 -22.23
CA GLY A 104 -0.22 6.67 -21.59
C GLY A 104 -0.04 5.15 -21.62
N GLU A 105 -0.47 4.50 -22.70
CA GLU A 105 -0.28 3.05 -22.92
C GLU A 105 1.20 2.63 -22.93
N ASP A 106 2.09 3.57 -23.25
CA ASP A 106 3.55 3.46 -23.22
C ASP A 106 4.15 3.59 -21.82
N THR A 107 3.35 3.89 -20.79
CA THR A 107 3.82 3.98 -19.40
C THR A 107 4.40 2.64 -18.95
N GLU A 108 5.65 2.70 -18.50
CA GLU A 108 6.46 1.56 -18.13
C GLU A 108 6.19 1.12 -16.68
N LEU A 109 5.95 -0.19 -16.49
CA LEU A 109 5.68 -0.81 -15.19
C LEU A 109 6.43 -2.13 -15.05
N ASP A 110 6.67 -2.54 -13.80
CA ASP A 110 7.25 -3.83 -13.50
C ASP A 110 6.36 -4.97 -14.02
N ARG A 111 6.95 -5.99 -14.61
CA ARG A 111 6.19 -7.11 -15.19
C ARG A 111 5.26 -7.80 -14.18
N THR A 112 5.70 -7.96 -12.93
CA THR A 112 4.90 -8.55 -11.84
C THR A 112 3.67 -7.69 -11.55
N VAL A 113 3.87 -6.38 -11.53
CA VAL A 113 2.80 -5.39 -11.33
C VAL A 113 1.80 -5.46 -12.48
N ILE A 114 2.26 -5.54 -13.74
CA ILE A 114 1.40 -5.68 -14.92
C ILE A 114 0.52 -6.93 -14.82
N ASP A 115 1.09 -8.07 -14.43
CA ASP A 115 0.35 -9.33 -14.35
C ASP A 115 -0.74 -9.29 -13.25
N GLU A 116 -0.51 -8.58 -12.14
CA GLU A 116 -1.45 -8.48 -11.02
C GLU A 116 -2.45 -7.31 -11.11
N ILE A 117 -2.07 -6.17 -11.71
CA ILE A 117 -2.89 -4.94 -11.75
C ILE A 117 -4.08 -5.04 -12.71
N GLY A 118 -4.00 -5.97 -13.66
CA GLY A 118 -5.00 -6.10 -14.71
C GLY A 118 -6.40 -6.50 -14.21
N ASP A 119 -6.49 -7.24 -13.11
CA ASP A 119 -7.76 -7.61 -12.47
C ASP A 119 -8.40 -6.42 -11.72
N PRO A 120 -7.67 -5.69 -10.84
CA PRO A 120 -8.09 -4.41 -10.26
C PRO A 120 -8.68 -3.44 -11.28
N LEU A 121 -7.95 -3.16 -12.38
CA LEU A 121 -8.41 -2.22 -13.42
C LEU A 121 -9.67 -2.72 -14.12
N MET A 122 -9.75 -4.01 -14.42
CA MET A 122 -10.95 -4.62 -14.98
C MET A 122 -12.17 -4.39 -14.09
N HIS A 123 -11.99 -4.50 -12.78
CA HIS A 123 -13.06 -4.31 -11.81
C HIS A 123 -13.51 -2.85 -11.73
N LEU A 124 -12.58 -1.90 -11.66
CA LEU A 124 -12.89 -0.46 -11.66
C LEU A 124 -13.64 -0.03 -12.92
N LEU A 125 -13.16 -0.46 -14.10
CA LEU A 125 -13.84 -0.20 -15.38
C LEU A 125 -15.25 -0.78 -15.44
N ARG A 126 -15.45 -1.97 -14.85
CA ARG A 126 -16.79 -2.57 -14.75
C ARG A 126 -17.69 -1.76 -13.83
N ASN A 127 -17.17 -1.30 -12.68
CA ASN A 127 -17.94 -0.47 -11.76
C ASN A 127 -18.35 0.86 -12.40
N ALA A 128 -17.45 1.49 -13.15
CA ALA A 128 -17.77 2.67 -13.96
C ALA A 128 -18.90 2.37 -14.96
N ALA A 129 -18.86 1.26 -15.69
CA ALA A 129 -19.88 0.90 -16.68
C ALA A 129 -21.25 0.50 -16.08
N ASP A 130 -21.24 -0.31 -15.01
CA ASP A 130 -22.46 -0.88 -14.41
C ASP A 130 -23.13 0.09 -13.44
N HIS A 131 -22.35 0.73 -12.56
CA HIS A 131 -22.86 1.56 -11.48
C HIS A 131 -22.56 3.06 -11.64
N GLY A 132 -21.42 3.42 -12.25
CA GLY A 132 -21.04 4.82 -12.47
C GLY A 132 -21.95 5.49 -13.49
N LEU A 133 -21.97 4.98 -14.72
CA LEU A 133 -22.77 5.52 -15.82
C LEU A 133 -24.27 5.27 -15.63
N GLU A 134 -25.07 6.32 -15.81
CA GLU A 134 -26.53 6.21 -15.82
C GLU A 134 -27.04 5.56 -17.12
N SER A 135 -28.34 5.24 -17.20
CA SER A 135 -28.95 4.80 -18.46
C SER A 135 -28.99 5.93 -19.48
N ASN A 136 -29.06 5.61 -20.78
CA ASN A 136 -29.13 6.60 -21.85
C ASN A 136 -30.28 7.61 -21.63
N GLU A 137 -31.46 7.11 -21.26
CA GLU A 137 -32.65 7.93 -20.97
C GLU A 137 -32.42 8.88 -19.79
N GLU A 138 -31.77 8.39 -18.73
CA GLU A 138 -31.45 9.20 -17.55
C GLU A 138 -30.43 10.30 -17.89
N ARG A 139 -29.43 9.98 -18.71
CA ARG A 139 -28.43 10.96 -19.16
C ARG A 139 -29.06 12.06 -19.98
N GLU A 140 -29.95 11.73 -20.91
CA GLU A 140 -30.71 12.73 -21.67
C GLU A 140 -31.58 13.60 -20.76
N ARG A 141 -32.24 13.00 -19.76
CA ARG A 141 -33.05 13.74 -18.78
C ARG A 141 -32.21 14.72 -17.95
N LEU A 142 -30.99 14.34 -17.62
CA LEU A 142 -30.03 15.16 -16.88
C LEU A 142 -29.26 16.16 -17.78
N GLY A 143 -29.54 16.18 -19.09
CA GLY A 143 -28.87 17.07 -20.05
C GLY A 143 -27.41 16.68 -20.34
N LYS A 144 -27.02 15.44 -20.02
CA LYS A 144 -25.70 14.89 -20.31
C LYS A 144 -25.64 14.31 -21.73
N ASN A 145 -24.42 14.05 -22.22
CA ASN A 145 -24.22 13.34 -23.47
C ASN A 145 -24.83 11.93 -23.37
N PRO A 146 -25.69 11.49 -24.31
CA PRO A 146 -26.27 10.14 -24.30
C PRO A 146 -25.21 9.02 -24.40
N VAL A 147 -24.00 9.33 -24.88
CA VAL A 147 -22.84 8.43 -24.81
C VAL A 147 -22.03 8.76 -23.55
N GLY A 148 -21.94 7.81 -22.62
CA GLY A 148 -21.10 7.91 -21.43
C GLY A 148 -19.61 7.78 -21.74
N SER A 149 -18.78 8.49 -20.99
CA SER A 149 -17.32 8.48 -21.18
C SER A 149 -16.64 7.80 -19.99
N ILE A 150 -15.77 6.84 -20.29
CA ILE A 150 -14.85 6.23 -19.32
C ILE A 150 -13.43 6.56 -19.78
N PHE A 151 -12.60 7.07 -18.88
CA PHE A 151 -11.21 7.41 -19.13
C PHE A 151 -10.32 6.48 -18.31
N LEU A 152 -9.24 6.02 -18.93
CA LEU A 152 -8.18 5.24 -18.30
C LEU A 152 -6.84 5.89 -18.65
N ASP A 153 -6.28 6.61 -17.70
CA ASP A 153 -5.04 7.36 -17.90
C ASP A 153 -3.94 6.71 -17.07
N ALA A 154 -2.78 6.47 -17.67
CA ALA A 154 -1.59 6.01 -16.98
C ALA A 154 -0.46 7.01 -17.20
N TYR A 155 0.24 7.41 -16.14
CA TYR A 155 1.38 8.32 -16.26
C TYR A 155 2.33 8.15 -15.09
N GLN A 156 3.58 8.58 -15.27
CA GLN A 156 4.56 8.60 -14.20
C GLN A 156 4.51 9.94 -13.46
N GLU A 157 4.40 9.89 -12.13
CA GLU A 157 4.48 11.05 -11.24
C GLU A 157 5.55 10.79 -10.16
N GLY A 158 6.72 11.40 -10.31
CA GLY A 158 7.86 11.17 -9.43
C GLY A 158 8.33 9.70 -9.46
N ASN A 159 8.33 9.06 -8.29
CA ASN A 159 8.70 7.66 -8.11
C ASN A 159 7.52 6.68 -8.22
N ASN A 160 6.33 7.19 -8.52
CA ASN A 160 5.12 6.40 -8.65
C ASN A 160 4.64 6.38 -10.10
N VAL A 161 4.02 5.28 -10.49
CA VAL A 161 3.12 5.21 -11.63
C VAL A 161 1.71 5.43 -11.11
N VAL A 162 1.03 6.42 -11.68
CA VAL A 162 -0.36 6.75 -11.39
C VAL A 162 -1.23 6.17 -12.49
N ILE A 163 -2.27 5.45 -12.09
CA ILE A 163 -3.30 4.93 -13.00
C ILE A 163 -4.65 5.46 -12.52
N GLU A 164 -5.32 6.23 -13.36
CA GLU A 164 -6.61 6.86 -13.07
C GLU A 164 -7.72 6.20 -13.89
N VAL A 165 -8.81 5.83 -13.22
CA VAL A 165 -10.04 5.34 -13.86
C VAL A 165 -11.15 6.33 -13.57
N ARG A 166 -11.56 7.09 -14.59
CA ARG A 166 -12.55 8.17 -14.45
C ARG A 166 -13.81 7.88 -15.26
N ASP A 167 -14.96 8.26 -14.73
CA ASP A 167 -16.24 8.23 -15.43
C ASP A 167 -16.96 9.58 -15.34
N ASP A 168 -17.84 9.87 -16.31
CA ASP A 168 -18.72 11.05 -16.31
C ASP A 168 -20.15 10.73 -15.83
N GLY A 169 -20.26 9.72 -14.97
CA GLY A 169 -21.51 9.14 -14.51
C GLY A 169 -22.19 9.93 -13.39
N GLY A 170 -23.05 9.24 -12.65
CA GLY A 170 -23.86 9.85 -11.58
C GLY A 170 -23.07 10.23 -10.33
N GLY A 171 -21.81 9.79 -10.23
CA GLY A 171 -21.01 9.92 -9.03
C GLY A 171 -21.56 9.09 -7.85
N ILE A 172 -20.81 9.08 -6.75
CA ILE A 172 -21.20 8.35 -5.54
C ILE A 172 -22.02 9.27 -4.65
N ASN A 173 -23.22 8.82 -4.27
CA ASN A 173 -24.04 9.52 -3.30
C ASN A 173 -23.52 9.25 -1.88
N VAL A 174 -22.74 10.20 -1.36
CA VAL A 174 -22.13 10.14 -0.02
C VAL A 174 -23.18 9.91 1.07
N GLU A 175 -24.33 10.58 1.04
CA GLU A 175 -25.41 10.40 2.02
C GLU A 175 -26.02 8.99 1.99
N LYS A 176 -26.13 8.39 0.79
CA LYS A 176 -26.56 6.99 0.65
C LYS A 176 -25.51 6.03 1.23
N VAL A 177 -24.23 6.32 1.05
CA VAL A 177 -23.13 5.54 1.66
C VAL A 177 -23.16 5.66 3.19
N LYS A 178 -23.30 6.88 3.74
CA LYS A 178 -23.42 7.11 5.19
C LYS A 178 -24.59 6.33 5.79
N SER A 179 -25.78 6.48 5.22
CA SER A 179 -26.99 5.81 5.72
C SER A 179 -26.88 4.27 5.66
N LYS A 180 -26.30 3.73 4.58
CA LYS A 180 -26.05 2.29 4.46
C LYS A 180 -25.03 1.79 5.48
N ALA A 181 -23.95 2.54 5.71
CA ALA A 181 -22.93 2.21 6.69
C ALA A 181 -23.48 2.19 8.14
N VAL A 182 -24.37 3.11 8.47
CA VAL A 182 -25.09 3.11 9.76
C VAL A 182 -26.03 1.91 9.86
N GLN A 183 -26.78 1.59 8.79
CA GLN A 183 -27.69 0.44 8.77
C GLN A 183 -26.97 -0.90 8.94
N MET A 184 -25.77 -1.03 8.35
CA MET A 184 -24.92 -2.23 8.47
C MET A 184 -24.20 -2.34 9.81
N GLY A 185 -24.28 -1.30 10.67
CA GLY A 185 -23.60 -1.25 11.96
C GLY A 185 -22.09 -0.99 11.86
N SER A 186 -21.58 -0.63 10.68
CA SER A 186 -20.15 -0.33 10.47
C SER A 186 -19.74 0.98 11.15
N ILE A 187 -20.66 1.94 11.26
CA ILE A 187 -20.46 3.23 11.94
C ILE A 187 -21.72 3.60 12.74
N THR A 188 -21.55 4.38 13.81
CA THR A 188 -22.67 4.97 14.55
C THR A 188 -23.19 6.24 13.87
N GLN A 189 -24.42 6.63 14.19
CA GLN A 189 -25.02 7.86 13.65
C GLN A 189 -24.26 9.12 14.10
N GLU A 190 -23.70 9.12 15.31
CA GLU A 190 -22.81 10.20 15.77
C GLU A 190 -21.49 10.25 14.99
N GLN A 191 -20.90 9.10 14.67
CA GLN A 191 -19.70 9.03 13.83
C GLN A 191 -20.01 9.53 12.41
N ALA A 192 -21.12 9.10 11.81
CA ALA A 192 -21.54 9.55 10.49
C ALA A 192 -21.69 11.08 10.38
N GLY A 193 -22.13 11.75 11.46
CA GLY A 193 -22.26 13.21 11.52
C GLY A 193 -20.93 13.97 11.64
N ARG A 194 -19.84 13.30 12.01
CA ARG A 194 -18.50 13.90 12.17
C ARG A 194 -17.54 13.60 11.01
N MET A 195 -17.90 12.63 10.16
CA MET A 195 -17.06 12.19 9.04
C MET A 195 -17.07 13.20 7.90
N THR A 196 -15.91 13.40 7.30
CA THR A 196 -15.79 14.14 6.03
C THR A 196 -16.27 13.28 4.86
N ASP A 197 -16.53 13.89 3.72
CA ASP A 197 -16.93 13.14 2.52
C ASP A 197 -15.84 12.14 2.10
N LYS A 198 -14.56 12.47 2.30
CA LYS A 198 -13.43 11.57 2.07
C LYS A 198 -13.51 10.33 2.97
N ASP A 199 -13.70 10.51 4.28
CA ASP A 199 -13.80 9.40 5.23
C ASP A 199 -14.95 8.45 4.88
N VAL A 200 -16.04 8.98 4.33
CA VAL A 200 -17.20 8.19 3.92
C VAL A 200 -16.95 7.42 2.64
N ILE A 201 -16.24 8.02 1.69
CA ILE A 201 -15.81 7.33 0.47
C ILE A 201 -14.87 6.18 0.81
N ASP A 202 -13.98 6.36 1.79
CA ASP A 202 -13.07 5.31 2.26
C ASP A 202 -13.80 4.08 2.82
N LEU A 203 -15.04 4.23 3.29
CA LEU A 203 -15.89 3.10 3.71
C LEU A 203 -16.21 2.14 2.57
N LEU A 204 -16.19 2.59 1.31
CA LEU A 204 -16.44 1.74 0.15
C LEU A 204 -15.40 0.64 -0.01
N PHE A 205 -14.20 0.85 0.51
CA PHE A 205 -13.12 -0.13 0.49
C PHE A 205 -13.15 -1.09 1.70
N GLN A 206 -14.14 -0.98 2.59
CA GLN A 206 -14.27 -1.93 3.70
C GLN A 206 -14.76 -3.30 3.23
N PRO A 207 -14.29 -4.39 3.87
CA PRO A 207 -14.74 -5.73 3.54
C PRO A 207 -16.27 -5.84 3.58
N SER A 208 -16.85 -6.48 2.57
CA SER A 208 -18.30 -6.70 2.46
C SER A 208 -19.16 -5.43 2.36
N PHE A 209 -18.56 -4.25 2.11
CA PHE A 209 -19.31 -3.03 1.86
C PHE A 209 -19.82 -3.01 0.41
N SER A 210 -21.15 -2.94 0.25
CA SER A 210 -21.77 -2.72 -1.06
C SER A 210 -23.02 -1.86 -0.91
N THR A 211 -23.19 -0.94 -1.85
CA THR A 211 -24.36 -0.04 -1.91
C THR A 211 -25.53 -0.65 -2.67
N SER A 212 -25.38 -1.86 -3.24
CA SER A 212 -26.44 -2.57 -3.97
C SER A 212 -27.31 -3.41 -3.03
N ASP A 213 -28.64 -3.25 -3.13
CA ASP A 213 -29.61 -4.05 -2.37
C ASP A 213 -29.87 -5.44 -2.99
N LYS A 214 -29.34 -5.71 -4.20
CA LYS A 214 -29.43 -7.01 -4.88
C LYS A 214 -28.05 -7.58 -5.16
N VAL A 215 -27.87 -8.86 -4.83
CA VAL A 215 -26.73 -9.67 -5.29
C VAL A 215 -26.90 -9.85 -6.81
N SER A 216 -26.13 -9.12 -7.62
CA SER A 216 -26.18 -9.32 -9.07
C SER A 216 -25.49 -10.63 -9.44
N GLU A 217 -26.15 -11.47 -10.25
CA GLU A 217 -25.60 -12.76 -10.73
C GLU A 217 -24.30 -12.60 -11.56
N ILE A 218 -23.99 -11.37 -11.98
CA ILE A 218 -22.83 -11.02 -12.80
C ILE A 218 -21.56 -10.82 -11.93
N SER A 219 -21.71 -10.65 -10.61
CA SER A 219 -20.63 -10.50 -9.63
C SER A 219 -20.33 -11.78 -8.84
N GLY A 220 -20.56 -12.96 -9.45
CA GLY A 220 -20.49 -14.31 -8.87
C GLY A 220 -19.14 -14.79 -8.27
N ARG A 221 -18.25 -13.89 -7.85
CA ARG A 221 -17.08 -14.18 -7.02
C ARG A 221 -16.84 -13.21 -5.85
N GLY A 222 -17.80 -12.37 -5.49
CA GLY A 222 -17.67 -11.53 -4.27
C GLY A 222 -16.48 -10.58 -4.31
N VAL A 223 -16.22 -9.96 -5.47
CA VAL A 223 -15.14 -8.99 -5.63
C VAL A 223 -15.75 -7.61 -5.39
N GLY A 224 -15.48 -7.01 -4.24
CA GLY A 224 -15.79 -5.61 -3.97
C GLY A 224 -14.56 -4.72 -4.19
N LEU A 225 -14.73 -3.43 -3.93
CA LEU A 225 -13.61 -2.47 -3.90
C LEU A 225 -12.57 -2.82 -2.81
N ASP A 226 -12.96 -3.61 -1.80
CA ASP A 226 -12.08 -4.21 -0.81
C ASP A 226 -10.99 -5.10 -1.44
N VAL A 227 -11.35 -5.99 -2.37
CA VAL A 227 -10.40 -6.86 -3.06
C VAL A 227 -9.46 -6.06 -3.95
N VAL A 228 -9.97 -5.01 -4.61
CA VAL A 228 -9.15 -4.08 -5.40
C VAL A 228 -8.10 -3.41 -4.51
N LYS A 229 -8.54 -2.86 -3.37
CA LYS A 229 -7.63 -2.22 -2.39
C LYS A 229 -6.58 -3.18 -1.88
N THR A 230 -6.96 -4.38 -1.44
CA THR A 230 -6.00 -5.39 -0.95
C THR A 230 -4.98 -5.78 -2.03
N LYS A 231 -5.40 -5.93 -3.29
CA LYS A 231 -4.45 -6.21 -4.39
C LYS A 231 -3.48 -5.06 -4.65
N VAL A 232 -3.96 -3.81 -4.63
CA VAL A 232 -3.12 -2.63 -4.81
C VAL A 232 -2.13 -2.47 -3.65
N GLU A 233 -2.59 -2.63 -2.40
CA GLU A 233 -1.74 -2.59 -1.20
C GLU A 233 -0.69 -3.71 -1.19
N ALA A 234 -1.04 -4.91 -1.67
CA ALA A 234 -0.10 -6.03 -1.81
C ALA A 234 1.03 -5.74 -2.83
N LEU A 235 0.79 -4.82 -3.78
CA LEU A 235 1.80 -4.32 -4.71
C LEU A 235 2.61 -3.13 -4.13
N GLY A 236 2.39 -2.79 -2.86
CA GLY A 236 3.01 -1.62 -2.21
C GLY A 236 2.42 -0.29 -2.65
N GLY A 237 1.27 -0.30 -3.33
CA GLY A 237 0.59 0.90 -3.78
C GLY A 237 -0.54 1.36 -2.86
N GLU A 238 -1.15 2.48 -3.23
CA GLU A 238 -2.35 3.02 -2.61
C GLU A 238 -3.45 3.27 -3.64
N ILE A 239 -4.70 3.23 -3.18
CA ILE A 239 -5.88 3.58 -3.99
C ILE A 239 -6.70 4.65 -3.26
N GLU A 240 -7.11 5.67 -4.00
CA GLU A 240 -7.97 6.77 -3.56
C GLU A 240 -9.18 6.86 -4.49
N ALA A 241 -10.33 7.28 -3.97
CA ALA A 241 -11.50 7.61 -4.77
C ALA A 241 -11.92 9.06 -4.55
N LYS A 242 -12.11 9.81 -5.63
CA LYS A 242 -12.65 11.17 -5.65
C LYS A 242 -13.94 11.14 -6.44
N THR A 243 -14.99 11.76 -5.93
CA THR A 243 -16.29 11.71 -6.58
C THR A 243 -17.07 12.99 -6.33
N LYS A 244 -17.91 13.35 -7.30
CA LYS A 244 -18.85 14.45 -7.15
C LYS A 244 -20.18 14.03 -7.75
N LEU A 245 -21.23 14.20 -6.95
CA LEU A 245 -22.57 13.78 -7.32
C LEU A 245 -23.02 14.49 -8.60
N GLY A 246 -23.41 13.71 -9.60
CA GLY A 246 -23.82 14.18 -10.92
C GLY A 246 -22.67 14.48 -11.89
N GLU A 247 -21.41 14.44 -11.46
CA GLU A 247 -20.24 14.72 -12.32
C GLU A 247 -19.37 13.48 -12.58
N GLY A 248 -19.44 12.47 -11.71
CA GLY A 248 -18.78 11.18 -11.91
C GLY A 248 -17.85 10.77 -10.76
N THR A 249 -17.01 9.77 -11.03
CA THR A 249 -16.06 9.21 -10.06
C THR A 249 -14.69 9.03 -10.70
N ASP A 250 -13.65 9.23 -9.90
CA ASP A 250 -12.25 9.07 -10.24
C ASP A 250 -11.60 8.14 -9.21
N PHE A 251 -11.13 6.99 -9.66
CA PHE A 251 -10.31 6.07 -8.87
C PHE A 251 -8.85 6.22 -9.27
N ILE A 252 -8.02 6.63 -8.31
CA ILE A 252 -6.61 6.93 -8.51
C ILE A 252 -5.79 5.84 -7.80
N ILE A 253 -5.05 5.06 -8.57
CA ILE A 253 -4.10 4.06 -8.07
C ILE A 253 -2.69 4.63 -8.19
N ARG A 254 -1.91 4.60 -7.11
CA ARG A 254 -0.48 4.96 -7.13
C ARG A 254 0.35 3.73 -6.80
N LEU A 255 1.22 3.33 -7.71
CA LEU A 255 2.09 2.17 -7.57
C LEU A 255 3.55 2.62 -7.57
N PRO A 256 4.40 2.13 -6.64
CA PRO A 256 5.82 2.44 -6.66
C PRO A 256 6.50 1.82 -7.89
N LEU A 257 7.51 2.49 -8.44
CA LEU A 257 8.33 1.99 -9.55
C LEU A 257 9.31 0.87 -9.14
N THR A 258 9.47 0.59 -7.85
CA THR A 258 10.45 -0.35 -7.30
C THR A 258 9.78 -1.57 -6.67
N LEU A 259 10.47 -2.71 -6.65
CA LEU A 259 10.20 -3.76 -5.66
C LEU A 259 10.27 -3.12 -4.27
N ALA A 260 9.30 -3.46 -3.41
CA ALA A 260 8.97 -2.70 -2.21
C ALA A 260 10.14 -2.53 -1.24
N ILE A 261 10.95 -1.51 -1.44
CA ILE A 261 11.85 -0.95 -0.43
C ILE A 261 11.01 0.01 0.38
N ILE A 262 10.90 -0.24 1.68
CA ILE A 262 10.19 0.66 2.59
C ILE A 262 11.13 1.15 3.69
N GLN A 263 10.90 2.37 4.15
CA GLN A 263 11.54 2.88 5.35
C GLN A 263 10.80 2.30 6.57
N SER A 264 11.55 1.68 7.47
CA SER A 264 11.00 1.07 8.68
C SER A 264 11.82 1.43 9.91
N LEU A 265 11.13 1.54 11.05
CA LEU A 265 11.76 1.58 12.37
C LEU A 265 11.97 0.14 12.84
N MET A 266 13.23 -0.21 13.06
CA MET A 266 13.61 -1.52 13.57
C MET A 266 13.49 -1.53 15.09
N VAL A 267 12.78 -2.52 15.62
CA VAL A 267 12.50 -2.67 17.05
C VAL A 267 12.82 -4.09 17.52
N VAL A 268 13.15 -4.24 18.79
CA VAL A 268 13.33 -5.53 19.46
C VAL A 268 12.17 -5.79 20.39
N VAL A 269 11.63 -7.00 20.34
CA VAL A 269 10.61 -7.52 21.26
C VAL A 269 11.05 -8.91 21.71
N GLY A 270 11.33 -9.07 23.01
CA GLY A 270 12.03 -10.23 23.57
C GLY A 270 13.43 -10.34 22.98
N THR A 271 13.70 -11.45 22.31
CA THR A 271 14.95 -11.71 21.57
C THR A 271 14.85 -11.40 20.08
N GLU A 272 13.64 -11.10 19.60
CA GLU A 272 13.33 -11.07 18.16
C GLU A 272 13.31 -9.64 17.62
N LYS A 273 13.70 -9.50 16.34
CA LYS A 273 13.72 -8.21 15.63
C LYS A 273 12.51 -8.09 14.71
N TYR A 274 11.84 -6.95 14.79
CA TYR A 274 10.68 -6.61 13.98
C TYR A 274 10.87 -5.26 13.28
N ALA A 275 10.21 -5.11 12.14
CA ALA A 275 10.18 -3.86 11.38
C ALA A 275 8.78 -3.23 11.45
N LEU A 276 8.74 -1.96 11.86
CA LEU A 276 7.52 -1.15 11.86
C LEU A 276 7.60 -0.15 10.69
N PRO A 277 6.69 -0.19 9.70
CA PRO A 277 6.69 0.78 8.60
C PRO A 277 6.59 2.22 9.10
N LEU A 278 7.54 3.08 8.72
CA LEU A 278 7.63 4.45 9.24
C LEU A 278 6.41 5.31 8.90
N GLY A 279 5.78 5.08 7.75
CA GLY A 279 4.56 5.79 7.36
C GLY A 279 3.38 5.60 8.32
N SER A 280 3.40 4.56 9.15
CA SER A 280 2.38 4.31 10.19
C SER A 280 2.74 4.88 11.57
N ILE A 281 3.98 5.34 11.76
CA ILE A 281 4.51 5.82 13.04
C ILE A 281 4.35 7.33 13.14
N GLN A 282 3.83 7.81 14.27
CA GLN A 282 3.69 9.24 14.56
C GLN A 282 4.83 9.77 15.41
N THR A 283 5.14 9.07 16.50
CA THR A 283 6.21 9.44 17.43
C THR A 283 6.62 8.22 18.25
N VAL A 284 7.77 8.29 18.91
CA VAL A 284 8.20 7.34 19.92
C VAL A 284 8.41 8.11 21.21
N GLU A 285 7.88 7.58 22.32
CA GLU A 285 7.91 8.25 23.61
C GLU A 285 8.32 7.26 24.70
N ASP A 286 9.13 7.72 25.64
CA ASP A 286 9.38 7.04 26.91
C ASP A 286 8.27 7.42 27.89
N ILE A 287 7.52 6.41 28.33
CA ILE A 287 6.31 6.60 29.13
C ILE A 287 6.53 6.05 30.53
N PRO A 288 6.50 6.90 31.58
CA PRO A 288 6.53 6.45 32.96
C PRO A 288 5.38 5.49 33.29
N LEU A 289 5.66 4.43 34.04
CA LEU A 289 4.62 3.48 34.47
C LEU A 289 3.48 4.16 35.25
N SER A 290 3.77 5.27 35.94
CA SER A 290 2.78 6.08 36.65
C SER A 290 1.73 6.72 35.73
N ASP A 291 2.07 6.94 34.46
CA ASP A 291 1.21 7.59 33.49
C ASP A 291 0.29 6.60 32.76
N ILE A 292 0.56 5.30 32.93
CA ILE A 292 -0.27 4.22 32.43
C ILE A 292 -1.47 4.03 33.34
N LYS A 293 -2.65 4.30 32.80
CA LYS A 293 -3.92 4.14 33.49
C LYS A 293 -4.68 2.95 32.93
N GLN A 294 -5.60 2.41 33.72
CA GLN A 294 -6.49 1.35 33.25
C GLN A 294 -7.91 1.91 33.11
N VAL A 295 -8.48 1.80 31.90
CA VAL A 295 -9.84 2.24 31.58
C VAL A 295 -10.56 1.07 30.92
N GLN A 296 -11.67 0.63 31.50
CA GLN A 296 -12.47 -0.52 31.01
C GLN A 296 -11.62 -1.79 30.77
N GLY A 297 -10.66 -2.06 31.67
CA GLY A 297 -9.78 -3.22 31.59
C GLY A 297 -8.60 -3.08 30.62
N LYS A 298 -8.55 -2.04 29.77
CA LYS A 298 -7.43 -1.76 28.86
C LYS A 298 -6.45 -0.76 29.48
N LYS A 299 -5.15 -0.99 29.26
CA LYS A 299 -4.11 -0.02 29.62
C LYS A 299 -4.09 1.10 28.58
N VAL A 300 -4.05 2.34 29.05
CA VAL A 300 -4.09 3.55 28.22
C VAL A 300 -3.12 4.59 28.76
N ILE A 301 -2.62 5.46 27.88
CA ILE A 301 -1.86 6.66 28.23
C ILE A 301 -2.61 7.91 27.80
N ASN A 302 -2.34 9.02 28.46
CA ASN A 302 -2.81 10.33 28.02
C ASN A 302 -1.63 11.08 27.38
N LEU A 303 -1.58 11.09 26.05
CA LEU A 303 -0.54 11.79 25.31
C LEU A 303 -1.12 13.08 24.72
N ARG A 304 -0.71 14.23 25.27
CA ARG A 304 -1.14 15.58 24.81
C ARG A 304 -2.67 15.75 24.76
N GLY A 305 -3.39 15.14 25.70
CA GLY A 305 -4.85 15.19 25.79
C GLY A 305 -5.59 14.06 25.07
N ASN A 306 -4.88 13.22 24.30
CA ASN A 306 -5.46 12.05 23.63
C ASN A 306 -5.27 10.79 24.48
N ILE A 307 -6.36 10.05 24.70
CA ILE A 307 -6.32 8.74 25.39
C ILE A 307 -5.94 7.68 24.35
N ILE A 308 -4.72 7.15 24.45
CA ILE A 308 -4.17 6.18 23.50
C ILE A 308 -4.11 4.81 24.19
N PRO A 309 -4.72 3.75 23.62
CA PRO A 309 -4.59 2.39 24.14
C PRO A 309 -3.18 1.86 23.94
N ILE A 310 -2.65 1.18 24.96
CA ILE A 310 -1.35 0.54 24.93
C ILE A 310 -1.50 -0.95 24.61
N ILE A 311 -0.65 -1.42 23.73
CA ILE A 311 -0.57 -2.79 23.27
C ILE A 311 0.85 -3.30 23.53
N TYR A 312 0.97 -4.38 24.27
CA TYR A 312 2.25 -5.02 24.53
C TYR A 312 2.59 -5.98 23.39
N LEU A 313 3.59 -5.64 22.57
CA LEU A 313 3.91 -6.45 21.40
C LEU A 313 4.38 -7.86 21.76
N ASN A 314 5.11 -8.03 22.86
CA ASN A 314 5.56 -9.35 23.31
C ASN A 314 4.38 -10.32 23.56
N GLN A 315 3.26 -9.82 24.07
CA GLN A 315 2.06 -10.63 24.31
C GLN A 315 1.33 -10.99 23.02
N ILE A 316 1.31 -10.09 22.05
CA ILE A 316 0.63 -10.33 20.76
C ILE A 316 1.46 -11.25 19.87
N LEU A 317 2.78 -11.08 19.88
CA LEU A 317 3.71 -11.83 19.05
C LEU A 317 4.09 -13.18 19.66
N ASP A 318 3.58 -13.48 20.86
CA ASP A 318 3.89 -14.69 21.64
C ASP A 318 5.41 -14.88 21.83
N CYS A 319 6.10 -13.76 22.09
CA CYS A 319 7.54 -13.76 22.32
C CYS A 319 7.82 -14.24 23.75
N GLU A 320 8.78 -15.16 23.90
CA GLU A 320 9.31 -15.52 25.21
C GLU A 320 9.88 -14.26 25.88
N LYS A 321 9.45 -14.00 27.12
CA LYS A 321 10.12 -13.02 27.95
C LYS A 321 11.53 -13.56 28.22
N GLN A 322 12.56 -12.75 27.95
CA GLN A 322 13.87 -13.05 28.53
C GLN A 322 13.68 -13.20 30.04
N GLU A 323 14.18 -14.31 30.62
CA GLU A 323 14.20 -14.50 32.07
C GLU A 323 14.85 -13.26 32.67
N GLU A 324 14.04 -12.48 33.38
CA GLU A 324 14.46 -11.26 34.08
C GLU A 324 15.68 -11.64 34.93
N THR A 325 16.87 -11.20 34.53
CA THR A 325 18.04 -11.19 35.40
C THR A 325 17.80 -10.17 36.50
N SER A 326 16.90 -10.47 37.45
CA SER A 326 16.76 -9.95 38.82
C SER A 326 16.89 -8.44 39.08
N GLU A 327 17.00 -7.59 38.07
CA GLU A 327 17.29 -6.17 38.20
C GLU A 327 16.26 -5.39 37.38
N GLU A 328 15.36 -4.76 38.15
CA GLU A 328 14.53 -3.61 37.80
C GLU A 328 13.29 -3.87 36.93
N ASN A 329 12.11 -3.79 37.57
CA ASN A 329 10.90 -3.37 36.85
C ASN A 329 11.22 -2.00 36.22
N PRO A 330 11.19 -1.85 34.89
CA PRO A 330 11.59 -0.60 34.26
C PRO A 330 10.62 0.52 34.70
N GLU A 331 11.15 1.65 35.18
CA GLU A 331 10.32 2.80 35.63
C GLU A 331 9.54 3.43 34.45
N GLU A 332 10.04 3.24 33.23
CA GLU A 332 9.50 3.77 31.99
C GLU A 332 9.36 2.66 30.93
N LEU A 333 8.36 2.78 30.05
CA LEU A 333 8.17 1.92 28.89
C LEU A 333 8.44 2.69 27.62
N LEU A 334 9.16 2.08 26.69
CA LEU A 334 9.36 2.61 25.35
C LEU A 334 8.12 2.29 24.50
N VAL A 335 7.40 3.33 24.06
CA VAL A 335 6.13 3.20 23.35
C VAL A 335 6.19 3.87 21.97
N THR A 336 5.99 3.08 20.92
CA THR A 336 5.85 3.59 19.55
C THR A 336 4.38 3.93 19.29
N ILE A 337 4.08 5.21 19.05
CA ILE A 337 2.73 5.67 18.75
C ILE A 337 2.46 5.53 17.25
N VAL A 338 1.45 4.75 16.91
CA VAL A 338 1.05 4.47 15.53
C VAL A 338 -0.35 5.00 15.23
N LYS A 339 -0.61 5.33 13.96
CA LYS A 339 -1.89 5.88 13.49
C LYS A 339 -2.47 5.03 12.35
N LYS A 340 -3.79 4.79 12.41
CA LYS A 340 -4.58 4.20 11.33
C LYS A 340 -5.89 4.99 11.20
N GLY A 341 -6.06 5.70 10.08
CA GLY A 341 -7.12 6.71 9.98
C GLY A 341 -7.05 7.63 11.20
N GLU A 342 -8.16 7.98 11.84
CA GLU A 342 -8.15 8.83 13.04
C GLU A 342 -7.89 8.09 14.37
N ARG A 343 -7.54 6.81 14.33
CA ARG A 343 -7.28 6.00 15.54
C ARG A 343 -5.79 5.90 15.83
N PHE A 344 -5.45 5.96 17.11
CA PHE A 344 -4.08 5.81 17.61
C PHE A 344 -3.96 4.56 18.48
N ALA A 345 -2.77 3.95 18.46
CA ALA A 345 -2.36 2.95 19.44
C ALA A 345 -0.90 3.17 19.84
N GLY A 346 -0.55 2.78 21.06
CA GLY A 346 0.83 2.75 21.54
C GLY A 346 1.33 1.32 21.59
N LEU A 347 2.40 1.01 20.85
CA LEU A 347 3.02 -0.30 20.82
C LEU A 347 4.21 -0.30 21.78
N VAL A 348 4.16 -1.10 22.83
CA VAL A 348 5.29 -1.28 23.76
C VAL A 348 6.31 -2.19 23.09
N VAL A 349 7.55 -1.72 23.04
CA VAL A 349 8.72 -2.43 22.51
C VAL A 349 9.82 -2.44 23.57
N ASP A 350 10.74 -3.39 23.49
CA ASP A 350 11.83 -3.49 24.47
C ASP A 350 13.03 -2.62 24.07
N ARG A 351 13.27 -2.43 22.77
CA ARG A 351 14.37 -1.59 22.27
C ARG A 351 14.10 -1.03 20.88
N LEU A 352 14.60 0.18 20.60
CA LEU A 352 14.74 0.69 19.22
C LEU A 352 16.14 0.38 18.70
N LEU A 353 16.22 -0.14 17.48
CA LEU A 353 17.49 -0.26 16.74
C LEU A 353 17.72 0.92 15.80
N GLY A 354 16.65 1.64 15.42
CA GLY A 354 16.70 2.82 14.55
C GLY A 354 16.03 2.63 13.20
N GLN A 355 16.11 3.66 12.36
CA GLN A 355 15.52 3.66 11.02
C GLN A 355 16.41 2.94 10.02
N GLN A 356 15.82 2.06 9.19
CA GLN A 356 16.50 1.37 8.11
C GLN A 356 15.61 1.26 6.86
N GLU A 357 16.24 1.30 5.68
CA GLU A 357 15.59 0.90 4.42
C GLU A 357 15.66 -0.61 4.28
N ILE A 358 14.49 -1.24 4.18
CA ILE A 358 14.37 -2.69 4.12
C ILE A 358 13.66 -3.12 2.84
N VAL A 359 14.08 -4.27 2.31
CA VAL A 359 13.45 -4.88 1.13
C VAL A 359 12.38 -5.85 1.60
N ILE A 360 11.11 -5.59 1.25
CA ILE A 360 10.02 -6.51 1.57
C ILE A 360 10.16 -7.77 0.70
N LYS A 361 10.27 -8.91 1.37
CA LYS A 361 10.17 -10.23 0.76
C LYS A 361 8.85 -10.88 1.18
N SER A 362 8.18 -11.49 0.21
CA SER A 362 7.01 -12.33 0.48
C SER A 362 7.44 -13.57 1.27
N ILE A 363 6.68 -13.93 2.29
CA ILE A 363 6.89 -15.12 3.12
C ILE A 363 6.48 -16.42 2.38
N GLY A 364 5.93 -16.29 1.17
CA GLY A 364 5.57 -17.40 0.30
C GLY A 364 4.23 -18.04 0.66
N LYS A 365 3.80 -19.02 -0.16
CA LYS A 365 2.46 -19.64 -0.06
C LYS A 365 2.36 -20.79 0.94
N TYR A 366 3.51 -21.28 1.44
CA TYR A 366 3.59 -22.46 2.30
C TYR A 366 3.45 -22.14 3.80
N ILE A 367 3.59 -20.87 4.17
CA ILE A 367 3.43 -20.39 5.54
C ILE A 367 2.14 -19.58 5.59
N LYS A 368 1.18 -20.01 6.42
CA LYS A 368 0.00 -19.19 6.72
C LYS A 368 0.45 -18.06 7.64
N CYS A 369 0.73 -16.91 7.04
CA CYS A 369 1.09 -15.74 7.82
C CYS A 369 -0.14 -15.20 8.58
N PRO A 370 -0.03 -14.96 9.90
CA PRO A 370 -1.02 -14.18 10.62
C PRO A 370 -1.25 -12.82 9.94
N LYS A 371 -2.46 -12.26 10.05
CA LYS A 371 -2.77 -10.90 9.55
C LYS A 371 -1.88 -9.80 10.14
N LEU A 372 -1.15 -10.13 11.21
CA LEU A 372 -0.20 -9.26 11.88
C LEU A 372 1.09 -9.04 11.11
N ILE A 373 1.40 -9.88 10.12
CA ILE A 373 2.67 -9.82 9.38
C ILE A 373 2.37 -9.49 7.92
N SER A 374 2.93 -8.38 7.45
CA SER A 374 2.81 -7.92 6.06
C SER A 374 3.89 -8.51 5.15
N GLY A 375 5.02 -8.94 5.72
CA GLY A 375 6.12 -9.55 5.00
C GLY A 375 7.32 -9.83 5.89
N ALA A 376 8.46 -10.13 5.28
CA ALA A 376 9.74 -10.30 5.96
C ALA A 376 10.83 -9.52 5.25
N THR A 377 11.90 -9.20 5.95
CA THR A 377 13.13 -8.65 5.39
C THR A 377 14.33 -9.46 5.88
N ILE A 378 15.43 -9.39 5.15
CA ILE A 378 16.72 -9.93 5.55
C ILE A 378 17.60 -8.76 5.96
N LEU A 379 18.05 -8.78 7.21
CA LEU A 379 18.93 -7.76 7.77
C LEU A 379 20.37 -7.92 7.27
N GLY A 380 21.18 -6.88 7.43
CA GLY A 380 22.57 -6.88 6.94
C GLY A 380 23.47 -7.96 7.56
N ASN A 381 23.10 -8.50 8.72
CA ASN A 381 23.76 -9.63 9.37
C ASN A 381 23.20 -11.01 8.94
N GLY A 382 22.26 -11.04 7.99
CA GLY A 382 21.62 -12.27 7.49
C GLY A 382 20.43 -12.75 8.33
N GLU A 383 20.12 -12.12 9.46
CA GLU A 383 18.93 -12.46 10.25
C GLU A 383 17.65 -12.05 9.51
N VAL A 384 16.58 -12.78 9.75
CA VAL A 384 15.25 -12.45 9.21
C VAL A 384 14.51 -11.62 10.23
N ALA A 385 13.95 -10.48 9.80
CA ALA A 385 13.04 -9.68 10.60
C ALA A 385 11.65 -9.67 9.96
N LEU A 386 10.61 -9.80 10.78
CA LEU A 386 9.22 -9.76 10.31
C LEU A 386 8.72 -8.32 10.26
N ILE A 387 8.01 -7.98 9.20
CA ILE A 387 7.41 -6.66 9.01
C ILE A 387 5.98 -6.72 9.55
N LEU A 388 5.67 -5.86 10.52
CA LEU A 388 4.35 -5.84 11.15
C LEU A 388 3.35 -5.05 10.32
N ASP A 389 2.16 -5.62 10.13
CA ASP A 389 1.00 -4.89 9.64
C ASP A 389 0.34 -4.13 10.80
N ILE A 390 0.70 -2.86 10.93
CA ILE A 390 0.17 -1.96 11.96
C ILE A 390 -1.34 -1.80 11.85
N ASN A 391 -1.91 -1.95 10.65
CA ASN A 391 -3.36 -1.84 10.47
C ASN A 391 -4.11 -2.97 11.18
N SER A 392 -3.48 -4.12 11.39
CA SER A 392 -4.09 -5.23 12.13
C SER A 392 -4.09 -5.02 13.65
N LEU A 393 -3.23 -4.13 14.15
CA LEU A 393 -3.04 -3.82 15.57
C LEU A 393 -3.94 -2.69 16.09
N VAL A 394 -4.45 -1.84 15.19
CA VAL A 394 -5.31 -0.66 15.48
C VAL A 394 -6.74 -0.86 14.97
#